data_AF-A0A1F1KD85-F1
#
_entry.id   AF-A0A1F1KD85-F1
#
_cell.length_a   1.000
_cell.length_b   1.000
_cell.length_c   1.000
_cell.angle_alpha   90.00
_cell.angle_beta   90.00
_cell.angle_gamma   90.00
#
_symmetry.space_group_name_H-M   'P 1'
#
loop_
_entity.id
_entity.type
_entity.pdbx_description
1 polymer ?
#
loop_
_entity_poly.entity_id
_entity_poly.type
_entity_poly.pdbx_seq_one_letter_code
_entity_poly.pdbx_strand_id
1 'polypeptide(L)' 'MAAGDTLWEIAARHLGPRASARAVADEWPRWYEANREVIGNDPNLLLAGTRLVAPAPRTGGAR' A
#
# COMPACT_ATOMS: atom_id res chain seq x y z
N MET A 1 1.39 0.95 -19.73
CA MET A 1 2.34 0.43 -18.74
C MET A 1 1.55 0.13 -17.47
N ALA A 2 1.07 -1.11 -17.33
CA ALA A 2 0.40 -1.52 -16.10
C ALA A 2 1.47 -1.67 -15.02
N ALA A 3 1.36 -0.92 -13.92
CA ALA A 3 2.29 -1.02 -12.81
C ALA A 3 2.04 -2.35 -12.07
N GLY A 4 2.63 -3.42 -12.60
CA GLY A 4 2.44 -4.77 -12.11
C GLY A 4 2.81 -4.90 -10.63
N ASP A 5 1.87 -5.40 -9.85
CA ASP A 5 1.99 -5.90 -8.48
C ASP A 5 2.77 -4.98 -7.51
N THR A 6 2.63 -3.66 -7.68
CA THR A 6 3.28 -2.67 -6.81
C THR A 6 2.48 -2.41 -5.54
N LEU A 7 3.04 -1.65 -4.59
CA LEU A 7 2.32 -1.17 -3.39
C LEU A 7 0.94 -0.57 -3.71
N TRP A 8 0.77 -0.05 -4.92
CA TRP A 8 -0.51 0.41 -5.44
C TRP A 8 -1.58 -0.68 -5.49
N GLU A 9 -1.29 -1.86 -6.05
CA GLU A 9 -2.26 -2.96 -6.14
C GLU A 9 -2.59 -3.52 -4.75
N ILE A 10 -1.59 -3.58 -3.86
CA ILE A 10 -1.77 -4.01 -2.48
C ILE A 10 -2.68 -3.04 -1.73
N ALA A 11 -2.43 -1.74 -1.87
CA ALA A 11 -3.29 -0.70 -1.32
C ALA A 11 -4.71 -0.75 -1.90
N ALA A 12 -4.85 -0.95 -3.22
CA ALA A 12 -6.15 -1.09 -3.88
C ALA A 12 -6.94 -2.31 -3.36
N ARG A 13 -6.27 -3.47 -3.22
CA ARG A 13 -6.88 -4.68 -2.66
C ARG A 13 -7.27 -4.50 -1.19
N HIS A 14 -6.48 -3.76 -0.42
CA HIS A 14 -6.77 -3.45 0.96
C HIS A 14 -7.97 -2.52 1.13
N LEU A 15 -8.09 -1.48 0.29
CA LEU A 15 -9.23 -0.57 0.27
C LEU A 15 -10.49 -1.22 -0.32
N GLY A 16 -10.32 -2.27 -1.12
CA GLY A 16 -11.39 -3.04 -1.73
C GLY A 16 -11.84 -2.52 -3.09
N PRO A 17 -12.75 -3.24 -3.78
CA PRO A 17 -13.10 -3.00 -5.17
C PRO A 17 -13.85 -1.68 -5.43
N ARG A 18 -14.28 -0.97 -4.37
CA ARG A 18 -14.92 0.35 -4.46
C ARG A 18 -13.93 1.51 -4.32
N ALA A 19 -12.66 1.23 -4.08
CA ALA A 19 -11.63 2.24 -3.91
C ALA A 19 -11.40 2.99 -5.23
N SER A 20 -11.50 4.31 -5.19
CA SER A 20 -11.10 5.15 -6.33
C SER A 20 -9.58 5.20 -6.44
N ALA A 21 -9.05 5.42 -7.64
CA ALA A 21 -7.61 5.59 -7.86
C ALA A 21 -6.98 6.67 -6.95
N ARG A 22 -7.75 7.72 -6.60
CA ARG A 22 -7.32 8.72 -5.63
C ARG A 22 -7.14 8.15 -4.23
N ALA A 23 -8.09 7.35 -3.75
CA ALA A 23 -7.99 6.70 -2.45
C ALA A 23 -6.76 5.77 -2.40
N VAL A 24 -6.49 5.06 -3.50
CA VAL A 24 -5.27 4.24 -3.62
C VAL A 24 -4.01 5.12 -3.62
N ALA A 25 -4.03 6.25 -4.34
CA ALA A 25 -2.95 7.25 -4.37
C ALA A 25 -2.59 7.80 -2.99
N ASP A 26 -3.59 7.99 -2.14
CA ASP A 26 -3.44 8.46 -0.76
C ASP A 26 -3.02 7.32 0.21
N GLU A 27 -3.26 6.05 -0.15
CA GLU A 27 -3.00 4.90 0.74
C GLU A 27 -1.67 4.19 0.45
N TRP A 28 -1.25 4.05 -0.81
CA TRP A 28 0.05 3.40 -1.14
C TRP A 28 1.27 4.06 -0.48
N PRO A 29 1.34 5.40 -0.25
CA PRO A 29 2.45 6.00 0.47
C PRO A 29 2.50 5.55 1.93
N ARG A 30 1.33 5.33 2.56
CA ARG A 30 1.24 4.80 3.93
C ARG A 30 1.76 3.37 4.00
N TRP A 31 1.47 2.57 2.97
CA TRP A 31 2.07 1.24 2.83
C TRP A 31 3.60 1.33 2.68
N TYR A 32 4.10 2.26 1.88
CA TYR A 32 5.55 2.47 1.76
C TYR A 32 6.17 2.89 3.10
N GLU A 33 5.58 3.84 3.82
CA GLU A 33 6.09 4.31 5.11
C GLU A 33 6.07 3.22 6.18
N ALA A 34 4.96 2.49 6.31
CA ALA A 34 4.83 1.39 7.27
C ALA A 34 5.79 0.22 6.99
N ASN A 35 6.26 0.11 5.74
CA ASN A 35 7.17 -0.95 5.32
C ASN A 35 8.52 -0.40 4.88
N ARG A 36 8.84 0.87 5.14
CA ARG A 36 10.07 1.51 4.65
C ARG A 36 11.31 0.82 5.24
N GLU A 37 11.20 0.35 6.47
CA GLU A 37 12.23 -0.45 7.14
C GLU A 37 12.50 -1.79 6.44
N VAL A 38 11.47 -2.37 5.79
CA VAL A 38 11.56 -3.67 5.10
C VAL A 38 11.90 -3.51 3.61
N ILE A 39 11.32 -2.50 2.95
CA ILE A 39 11.50 -2.19 1.53
C ILE A 39 12.87 -1.51 1.30
N GLY A 40 13.38 -0.78 2.29
CA GLY A 40 14.60 0.01 2.16
C GLY A 40 14.39 1.27 1.31
N ASN A 41 15.49 1.83 0.81
CA ASN A 41 15.48 3.10 0.08
C ASN A 41 14.99 2.99 -1.38
N ASP A 42 14.87 1.76 -1.89
CA ASP A 42 14.49 1.48 -3.28
C ASP A 42 13.10 0.83 -3.34
N PRO A 43 12.03 1.61 -3.58
CA PRO A 43 10.67 1.10 -3.70
C PRO A 43 10.46 0.17 -4.90
N ASN A 44 11.41 0.12 -5.84
CA ASN A 44 11.41 -0.80 -6.98
C ASN A 44 11.94 -2.20 -6.63
N LEU A 45 12.49 -2.41 -5.43
CA LEU A 45 12.96 -3.72 -4.94
C LEU A 45 11.91 -4.44 -4.06
N LEU A 46 10.63 -4.34 -4.42
CA LEU A 46 9.61 -5.21 -3.85
C LEU A 46 9.87 -6.65 -4.31
N LEU A 47 10.71 -7.36 -3.56
CA LEU A 47 10.97 -8.77 -3.80
C LEU A 47 9.68 -9.56 -3.56
N ALA A 48 9.27 -10.35 -4.55
CA ALA A 48 8.17 -11.28 -4.41
C ALA A 48 8.41 -12.19 -3.19
N GLY A 49 7.50 -12.18 -2.22
CA GLY A 49 7.65 -12.86 -0.92
C GLY A 49 7.89 -11.92 0.26
N THR A 50 8.04 -10.61 0.03
CA THR A 50 8.12 -9.63 1.12
C THR A 50 6.79 -9.55 1.85
N ARG A 51 6.79 -9.89 3.15
CA ARG A 51 5.62 -9.76 4.00
C ARG A 51 5.44 -8.30 4.39
N LEU A 52 4.51 -7.64 3.71
CA LEU A 52 4.16 -6.26 4.03
C LEU A 52 3.18 -6.22 5.21
N VAL A 53 3.43 -5.31 6.13
CA VAL A 53 2.55 -4.96 7.23
C VAL A 53 1.55 -3.93 6.73
N ALA A 54 0.26 -4.22 6.89
CA ALA A 54 -0.78 -3.25 6.57
C ALA A 54 -0.67 -2.05 7.53
N PRO A 55 -0.74 -0.81 7.03
CA PRO A 55 -0.74 0.36 7.90
C PRO A 55 -1.97 0.32 8.80
N ALA A 56 -1.83 0.86 10.01
CA ALA A 56 -2.96 0.95 10.94
C ALA A 56 -4.15 1.61 10.23
N PRO A 57 -5.38 1.06 10.37
CA PRO A 57 -6.57 1.68 9.81
C PRO A 57 -6.60 3.11 10.31
N ARG A 58 -6.96 4.06 9.45
CA ARG A 58 -7.23 5.41 9.93
C ARG A 58 -8.35 5.25 10.92
N THR A 59 -8.05 5.28 12.21
CA THR A 59 -9.04 5.36 13.27
C THR A 59 -9.64 6.75 13.19
N GLY A 60 -10.42 7.00 12.14
CA GLY A 60 -11.47 8.00 12.10
C GLY A 60 -12.72 7.25 12.56
N GLY A 61 -13.18 7.60 13.75
CA GLY A 61 -14.16 6.87 14.54
C GLY A 61 -15.28 6.19 13.74
N ALA A 62 -15.47 4.92 14.04
CA ALA A 62 -16.81 4.36 14.04
C ALA A 62 -17.71 5.28 14.87
N ARG A 63 -18.73 5.84 14.24
CA ARG A 63 -20.00 6.10 14.90
C ARG A 63 -21.14 6.03 13.89
#